data_AF-A0A0C9UF59-F1
#
_entry.id   AF-A0A0C9UF59-F1
#
_cell.length_a   1.000
_cell.length_b   1.000
_cell.length_c   1.000
_cell.angle_alpha   90.00
_cell.angle_beta   90.00
_cell.angle_gamma   90.00
#
_symmetry.space_group_name_H-M   'P 1'
#
loop_
_entity.id
_entity.type
_entity.pdbx_description
1 polymer ?
#
loop_
_entity_poly.entity_id
_entity_poly.type
_entity_poly.pdbx_seq_one_letter_code
_entity_poly.pdbx_strand_id
1 'polypeptide(L)'
;GYITVDNNAGDRNNITFWHGGEALIERVTSSCSNTIVITHIVGPVLMESWIDNPSVTAVLSAGLPGQESGNALVDILFGAVNPSGRLPYTIAKQRSDYPADILYESNEGDFPQITYSEGLNVDYRHFDANNITPRFEFGFGMSYTTFAYNSLNIRSGPGNNAKRQEQPAPAAATPFPVPIVSTAATAVAPSTVAVSGPSSAASTLVSSALVISSASVIASVPASVLTSAPPIISSSGPANLYETITTVTYTIKNTGEIDGNEVSQVYLGFPASAKEPPKVLRGFDRTFIKRGKTASISVGLRRKDVSVWDVVKQEWVIPPGTFTVMVGSSSSSIHLTGTFVP
;
A
#
# COMPACT_ATOMS: atom_id res chain seq x y z
N GLY A 1 -9.71 16.39 12.04
CA GLY A 1 -10.44 15.93 10.83
C GLY A 1 -11.62 16.83 10.54
N TYR A 2 -12.18 16.76 9.33
CA TYR A 2 -13.33 17.57 8.91
C TYR A 2 -14.68 17.06 9.47
N ILE A 3 -14.75 15.78 9.84
CA ILE A 3 -15.87 15.16 10.55
C ILE A 3 -15.34 14.55 11.85
N THR A 4 -16.13 14.67 12.91
CA THR A 4 -15.85 14.05 14.22
C THR A 4 -17.00 13.14 14.60
N VAL A 5 -16.70 11.90 14.99
CA VAL A 5 -17.67 10.93 15.50
C VAL A 5 -17.15 10.38 16.82
N ASP A 6 -17.94 10.53 17.89
CA ASP A 6 -17.59 10.09 19.24
C ASP A 6 -16.16 10.54 19.64
N ASN A 7 -15.87 11.83 19.44
CA ASN A 7 -14.56 12.47 19.69
C ASN A 7 -13.39 12.00 18.80
N ASN A 8 -13.61 11.10 17.84
CA ASN A 8 -12.60 10.72 16.84
C ASN A 8 -12.66 11.72 15.69
N ALA A 9 -11.72 12.66 15.62
CA ALA A 9 -11.69 13.73 14.63
C ALA A 9 -11.04 13.27 13.31
N GLY A 10 -11.63 12.29 12.64
CA GLY A 10 -11.07 11.60 11.48
C GLY A 10 -10.17 10.45 11.91
N ASP A 11 -9.03 10.75 12.54
CA ASP A 11 -8.16 9.72 13.12
C ASP A 11 -8.84 9.04 14.31
N ARG A 12 -8.63 7.73 14.46
CA ARG A 12 -9.12 6.98 15.62
C ARG A 12 -8.29 7.36 16.84
N ASN A 13 -8.93 7.64 17.98
CA ASN A 13 -8.27 7.95 19.26
C ASN A 13 -7.62 6.72 19.90
N ASN A 14 -8.13 5.52 19.58
CA ASN A 14 -7.58 4.24 20.00
C ASN A 14 -7.75 3.19 18.89
N ILE A 15 -7.23 1.99 19.15
CA ILE A 15 -7.37 0.84 18.26
C ILE A 15 -8.10 -0.31 18.97
N THR A 16 -9.13 0.00 19.76
CA THR A 16 -10.04 -0.99 20.36
C THR A 16 -11.35 -1.05 19.57
N PHE A 17 -12.23 -1.99 19.90
CA PHE A 17 -13.58 -1.97 19.32
C PHE A 17 -14.39 -0.79 19.87
N TRP A 18 -15.25 -0.26 19.01
CA TRP A 18 -16.24 0.74 19.40
C TRP A 18 -17.44 0.08 20.07
N HIS A 19 -18.23 0.90 20.78
CA HIS A 19 -19.51 0.50 21.35
C HIS A 19 -19.44 -0.72 22.29
N GLY A 20 -18.32 -0.89 23.00
CA GLY A 20 -18.14 -1.97 23.99
C GLY A 20 -18.00 -3.36 23.37
N GLY A 21 -17.42 -3.47 22.16
CA GLY A 21 -17.28 -4.74 21.45
C GLY A 21 -16.59 -5.84 22.27
N GLU A 22 -15.56 -5.52 23.05
CA GLU A 22 -14.88 -6.48 23.92
C GLU A 22 -15.82 -7.01 25.01
N ALA A 23 -16.58 -6.13 25.68
CA ALA A 23 -17.53 -6.53 26.72
C ALA A 23 -18.67 -7.40 26.15
N LEU A 24 -19.10 -7.13 24.91
CA LEU A 24 -20.06 -7.96 24.20
C LEU A 24 -19.49 -9.37 23.94
N ILE A 25 -18.26 -9.46 23.44
CA ILE A 25 -17.60 -10.75 23.18
C ILE A 25 -17.46 -11.54 24.50
N GLU A 26 -17.00 -10.89 25.57
CA GLU A 26 -16.86 -11.53 26.89
C GLU A 26 -18.21 -12.04 27.40
N ARG A 27 -19.28 -11.24 27.29
CA ARG A 27 -20.62 -11.66 27.71
C ARG A 27 -21.12 -12.88 26.94
N VAL A 28 -20.93 -12.92 25.62
CA VAL A 28 -21.37 -14.05 24.79
C VAL A 28 -20.54 -15.30 25.09
N THR A 29 -19.22 -15.18 25.15
CA THR A 29 -18.30 -16.31 25.41
C THR A 29 -18.46 -16.92 26.80
N SER A 30 -18.98 -16.16 27.78
CA SER A 30 -19.35 -16.67 29.11
C SER A 30 -20.55 -17.63 29.09
N SER A 31 -21.34 -17.61 28.02
CA SER A 31 -22.61 -18.37 27.90
C SER A 31 -22.65 -19.30 26.68
N CYS A 32 -21.73 -19.15 25.72
CA CYS A 32 -21.66 -19.93 24.49
C CYS A 32 -20.22 -20.37 24.21
N SER A 33 -19.97 -21.68 24.22
CA SER A 33 -18.65 -22.27 23.97
C SER A 33 -18.26 -22.37 22.49
N ASN A 34 -19.15 -22.00 21.57
CA ASN A 34 -18.90 -21.99 20.13
C ASN A 34 -19.25 -20.61 19.56
N THR A 35 -18.46 -19.62 19.92
CA THR A 35 -18.65 -18.22 19.54
C THR A 35 -17.77 -17.88 18.33
N ILE A 36 -18.40 -17.39 17.27
CA ILE A 36 -17.71 -16.85 16.09
C ILE A 36 -17.78 -15.33 16.16
N VAL A 37 -16.62 -14.66 16.08
CA VAL A 37 -16.53 -13.19 16.10
C VAL A 37 -16.32 -12.68 14.67
N ILE A 38 -17.17 -11.75 14.24
CA ILE A 38 -17.08 -11.13 12.91
C ILE A 38 -16.83 -9.64 13.08
N THR A 39 -15.76 -9.13 12.48
CA THR A 39 -15.31 -7.74 12.68
C THR A 39 -15.43 -6.93 11.39
N HIS A 40 -16.15 -5.81 11.45
CA HIS A 40 -16.16 -4.79 10.40
C HIS A 40 -15.35 -3.58 10.88
N ILE A 41 -14.09 -3.52 10.46
CA ILE A 41 -13.09 -2.58 10.99
C ILE A 41 -12.35 -1.89 9.86
N VAL A 42 -11.97 -0.64 10.09
CA VAL A 42 -11.24 0.20 9.12
C VAL A 42 -9.76 -0.19 8.96
N GLY A 43 -9.22 -0.95 9.91
CA GLY A 43 -7.81 -1.27 10.05
C GLY A 43 -7.58 -2.12 11.31
N PRO A 44 -6.33 -2.28 11.78
CA PRO A 44 -6.04 -3.15 12.92
C PRO A 44 -6.73 -2.67 14.21
N VAL A 45 -7.11 -3.64 15.04
CA VAL A 45 -7.66 -3.46 16.39
C VAL A 45 -6.98 -4.44 17.34
N LEU A 46 -6.89 -4.11 18.62
CA LEU A 46 -6.36 -4.99 19.66
C LEU A 46 -7.35 -6.12 19.97
N MET A 47 -6.84 -7.34 20.08
CA MET A 47 -7.67 -8.53 20.29
C MET A 47 -7.28 -9.31 21.57
N GLU A 48 -6.23 -8.89 22.28
CA GLU A 48 -5.60 -9.67 23.36
C GLU A 48 -6.54 -10.02 24.52
N SER A 49 -7.58 -9.22 24.78
CA SER A 49 -8.50 -9.47 25.89
C SER A 49 -9.44 -10.67 25.67
N TRP A 50 -9.56 -11.16 24.43
CA TRP A 50 -10.58 -12.17 24.09
C TRP A 50 -10.16 -13.21 23.05
N ILE A 51 -9.13 -12.95 22.23
CA ILE A 51 -8.79 -13.81 21.08
C ILE A 51 -8.38 -15.24 21.46
N ASP A 52 -7.76 -15.42 22.63
CA ASP A 52 -7.33 -16.72 23.15
C ASP A 52 -8.39 -17.37 24.06
N ASN A 53 -9.59 -16.78 24.17
CA ASN A 53 -10.69 -17.38 24.92
C ASN A 53 -11.13 -18.69 24.24
N PRO A 54 -11.17 -19.84 24.95
CA PRO A 54 -11.46 -21.14 24.34
C PRO A 54 -12.89 -21.25 23.78
N SER A 55 -13.82 -20.39 24.20
CA SER A 55 -15.16 -20.29 23.64
C SER A 55 -15.19 -19.59 22.27
N VAL A 56 -14.13 -18.87 21.88
CA VAL A 56 -14.00 -18.25 20.56
C VAL A 56 -13.41 -19.28 19.61
N THR A 57 -14.23 -19.78 18.69
CA THR A 57 -13.86 -20.89 17.79
C THR A 57 -13.47 -20.42 16.40
N ALA A 58 -13.86 -19.21 16.02
CA ALA A 58 -13.41 -18.57 14.77
C ALA A 58 -13.51 -17.04 14.85
N VAL A 59 -12.65 -16.37 14.08
CA VAL A 59 -12.68 -14.92 13.89
C VAL A 59 -12.61 -14.61 12.39
N LEU A 60 -13.50 -13.75 11.91
CA LEU A 60 -13.51 -13.28 10.53
C LEU A 60 -13.43 -11.76 10.48
N SER A 61 -12.36 -11.25 9.85
CA SER A 61 -12.26 -9.83 9.52
C SER A 61 -12.89 -9.57 8.14
N ALA A 62 -14.02 -8.87 8.14
CA ALA A 62 -14.81 -8.56 6.94
C ALA A 62 -14.56 -7.14 6.41
N GLY A 63 -13.77 -6.31 7.11
CA GLY A 63 -13.43 -4.96 6.68
C GLY A 63 -14.66 -4.06 6.49
N LEU A 64 -14.73 -3.36 5.35
CA LEU A 64 -15.85 -2.49 4.97
C LEU A 64 -16.44 -2.97 3.62
N PRO A 65 -17.30 -4.00 3.63
CA PRO A 65 -17.69 -4.76 2.42
C PRO A 65 -18.74 -4.06 1.54
N GLY A 66 -19.18 -2.85 1.89
CA GLY A 66 -20.17 -2.09 1.12
C GLY A 66 -21.58 -2.69 1.23
N GLN A 67 -22.39 -2.47 0.20
CA GLN A 67 -23.83 -2.78 0.21
C GLN A 67 -24.16 -4.28 0.32
N GLU A 68 -23.25 -5.17 -0.09
CA GLU A 68 -23.43 -6.63 -0.06
C GLU A 68 -22.84 -7.27 1.21
N SER A 69 -22.63 -6.49 2.28
CA SER A 69 -22.02 -6.95 3.53
C SER A 69 -22.60 -8.28 4.05
N GLY A 70 -23.93 -8.35 4.15
CA GLY A 70 -24.62 -9.54 4.64
C GLY A 70 -24.50 -10.73 3.70
N ASN A 71 -24.69 -10.53 2.40
CA ASN A 71 -24.64 -11.59 1.39
C ASN A 71 -23.23 -12.20 1.29
N ALA A 72 -22.20 -11.35 1.18
CA ALA A 72 -20.82 -11.80 1.11
C ALA A 72 -20.39 -12.55 2.39
N LEU A 73 -20.88 -12.11 3.56
CA LEU A 73 -20.59 -12.76 4.83
C LEU A 73 -21.20 -14.16 4.91
N VAL A 74 -22.47 -14.34 4.55
CA VAL A 74 -23.11 -15.67 4.59
C VAL A 74 -22.48 -16.65 3.62
N ASP A 75 -22.01 -16.19 2.46
CA ASP A 75 -21.29 -17.03 1.49
C ASP A 75 -20.03 -17.66 2.10
N ILE A 76 -19.30 -16.90 2.93
CA ILE A 76 -18.12 -17.39 3.66
C ILE A 76 -18.55 -18.30 4.81
N LEU A 77 -19.47 -17.86 5.67
CA LEU A 77 -19.86 -18.61 6.88
C LEU A 77 -20.45 -19.99 6.56
N PHE A 78 -21.21 -20.10 5.47
CA PHE A 78 -21.83 -21.36 5.05
C PHE A 78 -21.01 -22.12 4.00
N GLY A 79 -19.81 -21.63 3.67
CA GLY A 79 -18.88 -22.34 2.79
C GLY A 79 -19.27 -22.36 1.31
N ALA A 80 -20.22 -21.51 0.88
CA ALA A 80 -20.45 -21.27 -0.55
C ALA A 80 -19.18 -20.69 -1.22
N VAL A 81 -18.39 -19.94 -0.45
CA VAL A 81 -17.06 -19.46 -0.82
C VAL A 81 -16.05 -19.87 0.25
N ASN A 82 -14.96 -20.54 -0.18
CA ASN A 82 -13.82 -20.81 0.69
C ASN A 82 -13.01 -19.51 0.90
N PRO A 83 -12.79 -19.04 2.15
CA PRO A 83 -12.05 -17.82 2.42
C PRO A 83 -10.60 -17.96 1.94
N SER A 84 -10.11 -16.90 1.31
CA SER A 84 -8.72 -16.77 0.87
C SER A 84 -8.20 -15.34 1.05
N GLY A 85 -8.89 -14.52 1.83
CA GLY A 85 -8.45 -13.17 2.14
C GLY A 85 -7.18 -13.22 2.98
N ARG A 86 -6.26 -12.29 2.74
CA ARG A 86 -5.05 -12.10 3.53
C ARG A 86 -5.09 -10.72 4.18
N LEU A 87 -4.66 -10.61 5.43
CA LEU A 87 -4.58 -9.33 6.14
C LEU A 87 -3.62 -8.38 5.38
N PRO A 88 -4.07 -7.19 4.95
CA PRO A 88 -3.21 -6.22 4.28
C PRO A 88 -2.42 -5.35 5.25
N TYR A 89 -2.45 -5.67 6.54
CA TYR A 89 -1.76 -5.00 7.64
C TYR A 89 -1.47 -6.02 8.75
N THR A 90 -0.55 -5.68 9.64
CA THR A 90 -0.24 -6.47 10.84
C THR A 90 -1.24 -6.12 11.96
N ILE A 91 -1.72 -7.12 12.71
CA ILE A 91 -2.49 -6.92 13.95
C ILE A 91 -1.55 -7.12 15.13
N ALA A 92 -1.29 -6.03 15.86
CA ALA A 92 -0.40 -6.01 17.02
C ALA A 92 -1.06 -6.56 18.29
N LYS A 93 -0.23 -6.89 19.29
CA LYS A 93 -0.70 -7.22 20.64
C LYS A 93 -0.97 -5.96 21.47
N GLN A 94 -0.24 -4.89 21.21
CA GLN A 94 -0.43 -3.59 21.84
C GLN A 94 -0.15 -2.46 20.85
N ARG A 95 -0.70 -1.28 21.11
CA ARG A 95 -0.56 -0.11 20.22
C ARG A 95 0.90 0.32 20.05
N SER A 96 1.68 0.26 21.12
CA SER A 96 3.11 0.62 21.15
C SER A 96 4.01 -0.34 20.37
N ASP A 97 3.50 -1.45 19.85
CA ASP A 97 4.26 -2.33 18.95
C ASP A 97 4.35 -1.74 17.53
N TYR A 98 3.50 -0.78 17.17
CA TYR A 98 3.61 -0.08 15.90
C TYR A 98 4.72 0.98 15.96
N PRO A 99 5.45 1.22 14.85
CA PRO A 99 6.59 2.13 14.81
C PRO A 99 6.22 3.60 15.01
N ALA A 100 4.98 3.97 14.71
CA ALA A 100 4.51 5.34 14.65
C ALA A 100 3.11 5.43 15.24
N ASP A 101 2.80 6.60 15.80
CA ASP A 101 1.49 6.91 16.37
C ASP A 101 1.04 8.32 15.95
N ILE A 102 -0.24 8.59 16.11
CA ILE A 102 -0.86 9.87 15.76
C ILE A 102 -0.41 10.95 16.74
N LEU A 103 -0.03 12.10 16.18
CA LEU A 103 0.21 13.32 16.93
C LEU A 103 -1.13 14.04 17.15
N TYR A 104 -1.77 13.81 18.29
CA TYR A 104 -3.09 14.43 18.61
C TYR A 104 -2.99 15.89 19.03
N GLU A 105 -1.85 16.31 19.57
CA GLU A 105 -1.58 17.67 20.01
C GLU A 105 -0.31 18.19 19.34
N SER A 106 -0.30 19.46 18.92
CA SER A 106 0.87 20.01 18.22
C SER A 106 2.11 19.99 19.11
N ASN A 107 3.20 19.43 18.58
CA ASN A 107 4.50 19.39 19.24
C ASN A 107 5.32 20.69 19.05
N GLU A 108 5.02 21.46 18.01
CA GLU A 108 5.78 22.65 17.63
C GLU A 108 4.85 23.81 17.22
N GLY A 109 4.22 24.44 18.22
CA GLY A 109 3.41 25.64 18.03
C GLY A 109 2.26 25.44 17.04
N ASP A 110 2.09 26.37 16.10
CA ASP A 110 0.97 26.37 15.15
C ASP A 110 1.14 25.33 14.02
N PHE A 111 2.34 24.79 13.82
CA PHE A 111 2.67 23.90 12.71
C PHE A 111 3.29 22.59 13.21
N PRO A 112 2.48 21.55 13.47
CA PRO A 112 2.99 20.28 13.96
C PRO A 112 4.04 19.71 13.00
N GLN A 113 5.16 19.24 13.57
CA GLN A 113 6.23 18.59 12.81
C GLN A 113 6.13 17.07 12.97
N ILE A 114 6.03 16.35 11.86
CA ILE A 114 6.00 14.89 11.84
C ILE A 114 7.30 14.39 11.21
N THR A 115 8.17 13.81 12.04
CA THR A 115 9.43 13.20 11.58
C THR A 115 9.23 11.70 11.40
N TYR A 116 9.45 11.21 10.18
CA TYR A 116 9.30 9.79 9.81
C TYR A 116 10.58 9.02 10.19
N SER A 117 10.84 8.94 11.49
CA SER A 117 12.07 8.36 12.06
C SER A 117 12.18 6.85 11.86
N GLU A 118 11.05 6.16 11.68
CA GLU A 118 10.96 4.74 11.39
C GLU A 118 11.43 4.37 9.97
N GLY A 119 11.51 5.36 9.08
CA GLY A 119 11.99 5.18 7.70
C GLY A 119 11.20 4.09 6.96
N LEU A 120 11.90 3.06 6.46
CA LEU A 120 11.28 1.96 5.73
C LEU A 120 10.55 0.95 6.64
N ASN A 121 10.81 1.00 7.94
CA ASN A 121 10.29 0.04 8.91
C ASN A 121 8.88 0.44 9.36
N VAL A 122 7.91 0.31 8.45
CA VAL A 122 6.47 0.51 8.69
C VAL A 122 5.73 -0.84 8.61
N ASP A 123 4.71 -1.03 9.45
CA ASP A 123 3.93 -2.28 9.57
C ASP A 123 4.86 -3.50 9.75
N TYR A 124 4.64 -4.62 9.04
CA TYR A 124 5.38 -5.87 9.24
C TYR A 124 6.90 -5.73 9.15
N ARG A 125 7.40 -4.73 8.42
CA ARG A 125 8.84 -4.43 8.32
C ARG A 125 9.40 -4.02 9.68
N HIS A 126 8.65 -3.23 10.44
CA HIS A 126 9.00 -2.87 11.82
C HIS A 126 9.02 -4.09 12.74
N PHE A 127 7.97 -4.92 12.65
CA PHE A 127 7.84 -6.11 13.47
C PHE A 127 9.00 -7.08 13.22
N ASP A 128 9.32 -7.33 11.94
CA ASP A 128 10.46 -8.14 11.54
C ASP A 128 11.79 -7.53 11.99
N ALA A 129 12.01 -6.21 11.80
CA ALA A 129 13.26 -5.54 12.14
C ALA A 129 13.56 -5.52 13.65
N ASN A 130 12.51 -5.53 14.48
CA ASN A 130 12.62 -5.43 15.93
C ASN A 130 12.27 -6.75 16.65
N ASN A 131 12.09 -7.85 15.91
CA ASN A 131 11.68 -9.15 16.45
C ASN A 131 10.41 -9.09 17.31
N ILE A 132 9.44 -8.25 16.93
CA ILE A 132 8.16 -8.14 17.63
C ILE A 132 7.23 -9.20 17.05
N THR A 133 6.65 -10.03 17.92
CA THR A 133 5.68 -11.06 17.51
C THR A 133 4.28 -10.47 17.43
N PRO A 134 3.68 -10.34 16.24
CA PRO A 134 2.31 -9.83 16.10
C PRO A 134 1.28 -10.84 16.63
N ARG A 135 0.05 -10.39 16.83
CA ARG A 135 -1.09 -11.29 17.04
C ARG A 135 -1.44 -12.01 15.73
N PHE A 136 -1.57 -11.26 14.64
CA PHE A 136 -1.67 -11.79 13.29
C PHE A 136 -0.77 -10.98 12.37
N GLU A 137 0.11 -11.65 11.65
CA GLU A 137 1.09 -11.03 10.78
C GLU A 137 0.47 -10.51 9.47
N PHE A 138 1.16 -9.56 8.83
CA PHE A 138 0.84 -9.16 7.46
C PHE A 138 0.79 -10.37 6.52
N GLY A 139 -0.23 -10.40 5.67
CA GLY A 139 -0.45 -11.48 4.73
C GLY A 139 -1.02 -12.75 5.37
N PHE A 140 -1.33 -12.77 6.67
CA PHE A 140 -1.99 -13.91 7.32
C PHE A 140 -3.44 -14.09 6.86
N GLY A 141 -3.89 -15.34 6.81
CA GLY A 141 -5.29 -15.70 6.57
C GLY A 141 -5.46 -17.21 6.65
N MET A 142 -6.67 -17.67 6.94
CA MET A 142 -6.98 -19.09 6.93
C MET A 142 -7.86 -19.44 5.72
N SER A 143 -7.87 -20.72 5.38
CA SER A 143 -8.73 -21.31 4.37
C SER A 143 -9.41 -22.54 4.96
N TYR A 144 -10.55 -22.94 4.41
CA TYR A 144 -11.19 -24.22 4.73
C TYR A 144 -10.46 -25.43 4.12
N THR A 145 -9.38 -25.21 3.36
CA THR A 145 -8.47 -26.26 2.88
C THR A 145 -7.02 -25.93 3.24
N THR A 146 -6.11 -26.86 2.98
CA THR A 146 -4.67 -26.72 3.25
C THR A 146 -3.84 -26.78 1.97
N PHE A 147 -2.68 -26.12 1.99
CA PHE A 147 -1.79 -26.03 0.83
C PHE A 147 -0.35 -26.37 1.21
N ALA A 148 0.38 -27.01 0.28
CA ALA A 148 1.79 -27.34 0.42
C ALA A 148 2.60 -26.70 -0.71
N TYR A 149 3.76 -26.15 -0.36
CA TYR A 149 4.66 -25.42 -1.27
C TYR A 149 5.91 -26.26 -1.56
N ASN A 150 6.25 -26.39 -2.85
CA ASN A 150 7.35 -27.25 -3.30
C ASN A 150 8.08 -26.63 -4.51
N SER A 151 9.25 -27.21 -4.84
CA SER A 151 9.91 -27.03 -6.14
C SER A 151 10.31 -25.58 -6.49
N LEU A 152 10.88 -24.85 -5.52
CA LEU A 152 11.40 -23.50 -5.78
C LEU A 152 12.51 -23.55 -6.85
N ASN A 153 12.38 -22.72 -7.87
CA ASN A 153 13.40 -22.48 -8.88
C ASN A 153 13.53 -20.98 -9.14
N ILE A 154 14.76 -20.48 -9.19
CA ILE A 154 15.06 -19.07 -9.44
C ILE A 154 15.92 -19.02 -10.69
N ARG A 155 15.48 -18.27 -11.70
CA ARG A 155 16.21 -18.11 -12.96
C ARG A 155 16.48 -16.64 -13.23
N SER A 156 17.73 -16.28 -13.46
CA SER A 156 18.06 -14.97 -14.01
C SER A 156 17.57 -14.89 -15.45
N GLY A 157 16.91 -13.79 -15.80
CA GLY A 157 16.56 -13.46 -17.17
C GLY A 157 17.80 -13.05 -17.97
N PRO A 158 17.71 -12.93 -19.31
CA PRO A 158 18.79 -12.39 -20.10
C PRO A 158 19.06 -10.95 -19.63
N GLY A 159 20.11 -10.77 -18.83
CA GLY A 159 20.54 -9.47 -18.38
C GLY A 159 20.92 -8.63 -19.60
N ASN A 160 20.08 -7.68 -19.98
CA ASN A 160 20.44 -6.71 -20.99
C ASN A 160 21.50 -5.77 -20.40
N ASN A 161 22.77 -6.20 -20.43
CA ASN A 161 23.95 -5.36 -20.23
C ASN A 161 24.19 -4.39 -21.40
N ALA A 162 23.22 -4.25 -22.30
CA ALA A 162 23.24 -3.18 -23.28
C ALA A 162 23.05 -1.87 -22.52
N LYS A 163 24.14 -1.11 -22.37
CA LYS A 163 24.05 0.35 -22.31
C LYS A 163 23.28 0.77 -23.57
N ARG A 164 21.95 0.85 -23.49
CA ARG A 164 21.18 1.52 -24.52
C ARG A 164 21.71 2.95 -24.46
N GLN A 165 22.41 3.36 -25.52
CA GLN A 165 22.78 4.76 -25.71
C GLN A 165 21.54 5.57 -25.37
N GLU A 166 21.67 6.50 -24.43
CA GLU A 166 20.69 7.56 -24.31
C GLU A 166 20.53 8.12 -25.72
N GLN A 167 19.37 7.87 -26.32
CA GLN A 167 18.97 8.66 -27.46
C GLN A 167 18.91 10.08 -26.89
N PRO A 168 19.69 11.04 -27.43
CA PRO A 168 19.59 12.41 -26.99
C PRO A 168 18.10 12.76 -26.99
N ALA A 169 17.60 13.27 -25.86
CA ALA A 169 16.27 13.85 -25.88
C ALA A 169 16.24 14.79 -27.09
N PRO A 170 15.25 14.68 -28.01
CA PRO A 170 15.12 15.69 -29.04
C PRO A 170 15.11 17.02 -28.30
N ALA A 171 15.98 17.95 -28.73
CA ALA A 171 16.07 19.27 -28.13
C ALA A 171 14.65 19.75 -27.88
N ALA A 172 14.34 20.10 -26.62
CA ALA A 172 13.01 20.52 -26.23
C ALA A 172 12.51 21.46 -27.32
N ALA A 173 11.48 21.04 -28.07
CA ALA A 173 10.90 21.89 -29.07
C ALA A 173 10.50 23.14 -28.28
N THR A 174 11.17 24.26 -28.56
CA THR A 174 10.70 25.53 -28.05
C THR A 174 9.23 25.58 -28.41
N PRO A 175 8.32 25.80 -27.44
CA PRO A 175 6.91 25.89 -27.78
C PRO A 175 6.82 26.90 -28.89
N PHE A 176 6.40 26.47 -30.08
CA PHE A 176 6.12 27.39 -31.16
C PHE A 176 5.14 28.40 -30.55
N PRO A 177 5.46 29.71 -30.53
CA PRO A 177 4.50 30.67 -30.07
C PRO A 177 3.31 30.54 -31.03
N VAL A 178 2.24 29.90 -30.58
CA VAL A 178 0.94 30.09 -31.21
C VAL A 178 0.65 31.55 -30.94
N PRO A 179 0.56 32.43 -31.95
CA PRO A 179 0.19 33.80 -31.70
C PRO A 179 -1.27 33.78 -31.27
N ILE A 180 -1.52 33.66 -29.97
CA ILE A 180 -2.81 34.02 -29.40
C ILE A 180 -2.80 35.55 -29.41
N VAL A 181 -3.23 36.14 -30.51
CA VAL A 181 -3.72 37.52 -30.48
C VAL A 181 -5.05 37.48 -29.74
N SER A 182 -4.99 37.31 -28.42
CA SER A 182 -6.08 37.69 -27.54
C SER A 182 -5.90 39.19 -27.32
N THR A 183 -6.50 39.99 -28.20
CA THR A 183 -6.85 41.34 -27.81
C THR A 183 -7.84 41.21 -26.65
N ALA A 184 -7.60 41.91 -25.55
CA ALA A 184 -8.40 41.88 -24.32
C ALA A 184 -9.86 42.37 -24.48
N ALA A 185 -10.36 42.48 -25.71
CA ALA A 185 -11.65 43.06 -26.06
C ALA A 185 -12.78 42.02 -26.20
N THR A 186 -12.49 40.72 -26.33
CA THR A 186 -13.52 39.70 -26.63
C THR A 186 -14.04 38.93 -25.41
N ALA A 187 -13.66 39.32 -24.20
CA ALA A 187 -14.17 38.74 -22.96
C ALA A 187 -15.10 39.74 -22.23
N VAL A 188 -16.18 40.16 -22.90
CA VAL A 188 -17.28 40.88 -22.25
C VAL A 188 -18.48 39.95 -22.18
N ALA A 189 -18.95 39.65 -20.97
CA ALA A 189 -20.15 38.84 -20.76
C ALA A 189 -21.39 39.54 -21.35
N PRO A 190 -22.29 38.83 -22.07
CA PRO A 190 -23.55 39.43 -22.51
C PRO A 190 -24.44 39.77 -21.29
N SER A 191 -25.08 40.93 -21.33
CA SER A 191 -25.79 41.59 -20.21
C SER A 191 -27.04 40.88 -19.68
N THR A 192 -27.28 39.62 -20.02
CA THR A 192 -28.51 38.87 -19.70
C THR A 192 -28.30 37.64 -18.83
N VAL A 193 -27.09 37.38 -18.32
CA VAL A 193 -26.88 36.29 -17.35
C VAL A 193 -27.20 36.78 -15.94
N ALA A 194 -28.42 36.48 -15.47
CA ALA A 194 -28.74 36.57 -14.05
C ALA A 194 -27.93 35.51 -13.28
N VAL A 195 -27.01 35.95 -12.43
CA VAL A 195 -26.22 35.05 -11.58
C VAL A 195 -27.03 34.75 -10.32
N SER A 196 -27.73 33.61 -10.32
CA SER A 196 -28.27 33.02 -9.08
C SER A 196 -27.47 31.77 -8.72
N GLY A 197 -26.33 31.98 -8.04
CA GLY A 197 -25.49 30.92 -7.47
C GLY A 197 -24.49 31.50 -6.45
N PRO A 198 -24.01 30.70 -5.47
CA PRO A 198 -23.07 31.19 -4.46
C PRO A 198 -21.76 31.63 -5.13
N SER A 199 -21.23 32.76 -4.68
CA SER A 199 -20.20 33.61 -5.30
C SER A 199 -18.77 33.04 -5.36
N SER A 200 -18.60 31.71 -5.37
CA SER A 200 -17.29 31.07 -5.42
C SER A 200 -17.06 30.44 -6.80
N ALA A 201 -16.13 31.05 -7.55
CA ALA A 201 -15.67 30.72 -8.91
C ALA A 201 -16.44 31.37 -10.08
N ALA A 202 -16.61 32.69 -10.05
CA ALA A 202 -16.78 33.46 -11.28
C ALA A 202 -15.39 33.85 -11.83
N SER A 203 -14.93 33.16 -12.87
CA SER A 203 -13.78 33.58 -13.67
C SER A 203 -14.23 34.64 -14.68
N THR A 204 -14.48 35.86 -14.21
CA THR A 204 -14.86 36.96 -15.10
C THR A 204 -13.98 38.17 -14.82
N LEU A 205 -13.20 38.58 -15.82
CA LEU A 205 -12.45 39.83 -15.81
C LEU A 205 -13.45 41.00 -15.75
N VAL A 206 -13.38 41.77 -14.66
CA VAL A 206 -14.16 43.00 -14.53
C VAL A 206 -13.37 44.11 -15.21
N SER A 207 -13.61 44.29 -16.51
CA SER A 207 -13.17 45.42 -17.32
C SER A 207 -11.77 45.34 -17.98
N SER A 208 -11.65 46.01 -19.12
CA SER A 208 -10.48 46.09 -20.01
C SER A 208 -9.39 47.06 -19.54
N ALA A 209 -9.42 47.50 -18.28
CA ALA A 209 -8.46 48.44 -17.71
C ALA A 209 -7.76 47.79 -16.52
N LEU A 210 -6.43 47.63 -16.62
CA LEU A 210 -5.57 47.17 -15.55
C LEU A 210 -5.53 48.23 -14.43
N VAL A 211 -6.53 48.25 -13.56
CA VAL A 211 -6.47 49.00 -12.30
C VAL A 211 -5.88 48.08 -11.26
N ILE A 212 -4.57 48.20 -11.05
CA ILE A 212 -3.88 47.60 -9.90
C ILE A 212 -4.30 48.39 -8.65
N SER A 213 -5.42 48.03 -8.03
CA SER A 213 -5.71 48.45 -6.66
C SER A 213 -4.94 47.53 -5.71
N SER A 214 -3.70 47.92 -5.40
CA SER A 214 -2.97 47.66 -4.16
C SER A 214 -3.39 46.42 -3.34
N ALA A 215 -2.84 45.26 -3.72
CA ALA A 215 -2.53 44.16 -2.79
C ALA A 215 -1.25 43.48 -3.30
N SER A 216 -0.17 44.27 -3.38
CA SER A 216 1.15 43.79 -3.78
C SER A 216 1.81 43.07 -2.60
N VAL A 217 1.47 41.80 -2.38
CA VAL A 217 2.45 40.90 -1.76
C VAL A 217 3.44 40.56 -2.87
N ILE A 218 4.61 41.19 -2.83
CA ILE A 218 5.72 40.82 -3.70
C ILE A 218 6.16 39.43 -3.22
N ALA A 219 5.55 38.38 -3.76
CA ALA A 219 6.11 37.05 -3.67
C ALA A 219 7.41 37.09 -4.50
N SER A 220 8.56 37.05 -3.84
CA SER A 220 9.84 36.88 -4.52
C SER A 220 9.82 35.51 -5.18
N VAL A 221 9.46 35.45 -6.46
CA VAL A 221 9.58 34.25 -7.27
C VAL A 221 11.07 34.04 -7.51
N PRO A 222 11.66 32.90 -7.10
CA PRO A 222 13.07 32.64 -7.38
C PRO A 222 13.27 32.59 -8.91
N ALA A 223 14.32 33.26 -9.39
CA ALA A 223 14.59 33.41 -10.83
C ALA A 223 14.71 32.07 -11.59
N SER A 224 14.97 30.97 -10.88
CA SER A 224 15.01 29.61 -11.41
C SER A 224 13.67 29.10 -11.96
N VAL A 225 12.53 29.72 -11.62
CA VAL A 225 11.20 29.34 -12.11
C VAL A 225 10.96 29.76 -13.57
N LEU A 226 11.73 30.73 -14.09
CA LEU A 226 11.53 31.27 -15.44
C LEU A 226 12.38 30.59 -16.53
N THR A 227 13.31 29.71 -16.15
CA THR A 227 14.25 29.11 -17.11
C THR A 227 14.53 27.64 -16.79
N SER A 228 13.57 26.78 -17.06
CA SER A 228 13.81 25.44 -17.62
C SER A 228 12.47 24.71 -17.73
N ALA A 229 12.13 24.22 -18.92
CA ALA A 229 11.17 23.14 -19.00
C ALA A 229 11.77 21.96 -18.18
N PRO A 230 11.03 21.37 -17.23
CA PRO A 230 11.51 20.19 -16.54
C PRO A 230 11.88 19.13 -17.58
N PRO A 231 12.97 18.36 -17.38
CA PRO A 231 13.29 17.25 -18.27
C PRO A 231 12.06 16.34 -18.38
N ILE A 232 11.76 15.91 -19.60
CA ILE A 232 10.72 14.91 -19.84
C ILE A 232 11.24 13.59 -19.28
N ILE A 233 11.02 13.38 -17.99
CA ILE A 233 11.20 12.07 -17.38
C ILE A 233 10.04 11.24 -17.95
N SER A 234 10.35 10.14 -18.65
CA SER A 234 9.32 9.18 -19.04
C SER A 234 8.47 8.88 -17.80
N SER A 235 7.15 8.72 -17.94
CA SER A 235 6.17 8.53 -16.86
C SER A 235 6.43 7.33 -15.92
N SER A 236 7.58 6.66 -16.07
CA SER A 236 7.94 5.41 -15.42
C SER A 236 9.37 5.39 -14.83
N GLY A 237 10.26 6.33 -15.15
CA GLY A 237 11.70 6.27 -14.79
C GLY A 237 12.58 5.79 -15.97
N PRO A 238 13.82 5.32 -15.74
CA PRO A 238 14.65 4.74 -16.80
C PRO A 238 13.90 3.59 -17.49
N ALA A 239 13.96 3.52 -18.82
CA ALA A 239 13.13 2.61 -19.63
C ALA A 239 13.24 1.11 -19.26
N ASN A 240 14.30 0.70 -18.57
CA ASN A 240 14.54 -0.69 -18.15
C ASN A 240 14.10 -1.02 -16.71
N LEU A 241 13.55 -0.07 -15.95
CA LEU A 241 13.22 -0.27 -14.54
C LEU A 241 12.17 -1.38 -14.33
N TYR A 242 11.29 -1.57 -15.31
CA TYR A 242 10.21 -2.58 -15.27
C TYR A 242 10.52 -3.85 -16.07
N GLU A 243 11.72 -3.98 -16.64
CA GLU A 243 12.15 -5.23 -17.26
C GLU A 243 12.29 -6.31 -16.20
N THR A 244 11.74 -7.50 -16.48
CA THR A 244 11.90 -8.68 -15.61
C THR A 244 13.31 -9.24 -15.79
N ILE A 245 14.09 -9.23 -14.73
CA ILE A 245 15.49 -9.68 -14.74
C ILE A 245 15.69 -10.98 -13.97
N THR A 246 14.71 -11.41 -13.19
CA THR A 246 14.73 -12.70 -12.48
C THR A 246 13.33 -13.25 -12.40
N THR A 247 13.16 -14.55 -12.61
CA THR A 247 11.88 -15.25 -12.50
C THR A 247 11.97 -16.27 -11.38
N VAL A 248 11.03 -16.18 -10.44
CA VAL A 248 10.85 -17.12 -9.33
C VAL A 248 9.68 -18.02 -9.66
N THR A 249 9.91 -19.33 -9.75
CA THR A 249 8.87 -20.33 -9.97
C THR A 249 8.81 -21.34 -8.83
N TYR A 250 7.62 -21.83 -8.55
CA TYR A 250 7.37 -22.84 -7.52
C TYR A 250 6.02 -23.51 -7.79
N THR A 251 5.72 -24.56 -7.02
CA THR A 251 4.47 -25.30 -7.12
C THR A 251 3.71 -25.27 -5.81
N ILE A 252 2.38 -25.18 -5.90
CA ILE A 252 1.47 -25.25 -4.75
C ILE A 252 0.50 -26.40 -4.98
N LYS A 253 0.39 -27.30 -4.02
CA LYS A 253 -0.59 -28.38 -4.02
C LYS A 253 -1.69 -28.10 -3.00
N ASN A 254 -2.96 -28.20 -3.41
CA ASN A 254 -4.07 -28.28 -2.46
C ASN A 254 -4.09 -29.68 -1.85
N THR A 255 -3.79 -29.76 -0.56
CA THR A 255 -3.67 -31.01 0.21
C THR A 255 -4.90 -31.34 1.04
N GLY A 256 -5.88 -30.43 1.12
CA GLY A 256 -7.11 -30.68 1.85
C GLY A 256 -8.22 -31.28 0.99
N GLU A 257 -9.43 -31.31 1.55
CA GLU A 257 -10.56 -32.06 1.01
C GLU A 257 -11.46 -31.25 0.07
N ILE A 258 -11.32 -29.92 0.09
CA ILE A 258 -12.15 -29.01 -0.69
C ILE A 258 -11.30 -28.10 -1.60
N ASP A 259 -11.94 -27.62 -2.66
CA ASP A 259 -11.33 -26.64 -3.56
C ASP A 259 -11.11 -25.31 -2.83
N GLY A 260 -10.08 -24.56 -3.23
CA GLY A 260 -9.76 -23.30 -2.56
C GLY A 260 -8.82 -22.42 -3.37
N ASN A 261 -8.73 -21.16 -2.95
CA ASN A 261 -7.73 -20.23 -3.46
C ASN A 261 -6.60 -20.12 -2.46
N GLU A 262 -5.36 -20.19 -2.93
CA GLU A 262 -4.17 -19.87 -2.14
C GLU A 262 -3.61 -18.52 -2.61
N VAL A 263 -3.18 -17.67 -1.68
CA VAL A 263 -2.49 -16.41 -1.96
C VAL A 263 -1.04 -16.57 -1.56
N SER A 264 -0.24 -17.03 -2.51
CA SER A 264 1.20 -17.17 -2.35
C SER A 264 1.89 -15.81 -2.42
N GLN A 265 2.90 -15.62 -1.58
CA GLN A 265 3.60 -14.35 -1.38
C GLN A 265 5.10 -14.56 -1.55
N VAL A 266 5.73 -13.67 -2.33
CA VAL A 266 7.17 -13.66 -2.61
C VAL A 266 7.79 -12.42 -1.99
N TYR A 267 8.67 -12.64 -1.03
CA TYR A 267 9.43 -11.63 -0.31
C TYR A 267 10.89 -11.66 -0.73
N LEU A 268 11.54 -10.50 -0.73
CA LEU A 268 12.98 -10.35 -0.93
C LEU A 268 13.65 -9.84 0.33
N GLY A 269 14.72 -10.52 0.75
CA GLY A 269 15.74 -10.01 1.65
C GLY A 269 16.89 -9.44 0.83
N PHE A 270 17.20 -8.17 1.01
CA PHE A 270 18.27 -7.48 0.30
C PHE A 270 19.63 -7.77 0.97
N PRO A 271 20.76 -7.56 0.27
CA PRO A 271 22.07 -7.57 0.89
C PRO A 271 22.12 -6.59 2.07
N ALA A 272 22.80 -6.96 3.17
CA ALA A 272 22.88 -6.12 4.38
C ALA A 272 23.46 -4.72 4.10
N SER A 273 24.31 -4.57 3.08
CA SER A 273 24.86 -3.29 2.61
C SER A 273 23.79 -2.32 2.12
N ALA A 274 22.62 -2.81 1.69
CA ALA A 274 21.52 -2.00 1.20
C ALA A 274 20.72 -1.31 2.32
N LYS A 275 20.88 -1.73 3.58
CA LYS A 275 20.14 -1.20 4.75
C LYS A 275 18.61 -1.22 4.58
N GLU A 276 18.11 -2.19 3.83
CA GLU A 276 16.68 -2.43 3.64
C GLU A 276 16.09 -3.21 4.82
N PRO A 277 14.75 -3.20 5.00
CA PRO A 277 14.08 -4.06 5.97
C PRO A 277 14.45 -5.55 5.76
N PRO A 278 14.33 -6.40 6.81
CA PRO A 278 14.75 -7.81 6.75
C PRO A 278 14.17 -8.57 5.55
N LYS A 279 12.92 -8.26 5.21
CA LYS A 279 12.26 -8.75 3.99
C LYS A 279 11.20 -7.77 3.51
N VAL A 280 10.95 -7.77 2.20
CA VAL A 280 9.93 -6.92 1.58
C VAL A 280 9.14 -7.68 0.52
N LEU A 281 7.81 -7.60 0.56
CA LEU A 281 6.94 -8.19 -0.46
C LEU A 281 7.25 -7.60 -1.84
N ARG A 282 7.36 -8.47 -2.85
CA ARG A 282 7.59 -8.10 -4.26
C ARG A 282 6.61 -8.71 -5.25
N GLY A 283 5.98 -9.83 -4.90
CA GLY A 283 4.95 -10.42 -5.73
C GLY A 283 4.01 -11.29 -4.91
N PHE A 284 2.79 -11.44 -5.40
CA PHE A 284 1.83 -12.39 -4.88
C PHE A 284 0.91 -12.85 -6.02
N ASP A 285 0.35 -14.04 -5.89
CA ASP A 285 -0.66 -14.57 -6.81
C ASP A 285 -1.78 -15.24 -6.04
N ARG A 286 -3.02 -14.98 -6.44
CA ARG A 286 -4.22 -15.66 -5.92
C ARG A 286 -4.62 -16.75 -6.91
N THR A 287 -4.29 -17.98 -6.59
CA THR A 287 -4.48 -19.12 -7.48
C THR A 287 -5.59 -20.02 -6.98
N PHE A 288 -6.58 -20.32 -7.83
CA PHE A 288 -7.56 -21.36 -7.56
C PHE A 288 -6.97 -22.75 -7.82
N ILE A 289 -7.03 -23.64 -6.83
CA ILE A 289 -6.47 -24.98 -6.90
C ILE A 289 -7.52 -25.97 -6.42
N LYS A 290 -7.94 -26.86 -7.33
CA LYS A 290 -8.86 -27.96 -6.98
C LYS A 290 -8.22 -28.93 -5.99
N ARG A 291 -9.03 -29.59 -5.18
CA ARG A 291 -8.58 -30.60 -4.20
C ARG A 291 -7.64 -31.61 -4.84
N GLY A 292 -6.52 -31.89 -4.17
CA GLY A 292 -5.49 -32.83 -4.63
C GLY A 292 -4.71 -32.41 -5.88
N LYS A 293 -4.99 -31.25 -6.49
CA LYS A 293 -4.27 -30.74 -7.65
C LYS A 293 -3.11 -29.83 -7.26
N THR A 294 -2.19 -29.68 -8.19
CA THR A 294 -1.01 -28.82 -8.08
C THR A 294 -1.07 -27.74 -9.15
N ALA A 295 -0.77 -26.51 -8.77
CA ALA A 295 -0.57 -25.37 -9.67
C ALA A 295 0.92 -24.97 -9.69
N SER A 296 1.38 -24.52 -10.86
CA SER A 296 2.71 -23.93 -11.03
C SER A 296 2.59 -22.41 -11.06
N ILE A 297 3.33 -21.73 -10.20
CA ILE A 297 3.33 -20.27 -10.06
C ILE A 297 4.63 -19.71 -10.62
N SER A 298 4.54 -18.54 -11.27
CA SER A 298 5.69 -17.83 -11.83
C SER A 298 5.58 -16.35 -11.53
N VAL A 299 6.53 -15.82 -10.76
CA VAL A 299 6.61 -14.42 -10.37
C VAL A 299 7.87 -13.80 -10.98
N GLY A 300 7.68 -12.78 -11.82
CA GLY A 300 8.78 -11.99 -12.38
C GLY A 300 9.21 -10.88 -11.42
N LEU A 301 10.50 -10.85 -11.08
CA LEU A 301 11.15 -9.76 -10.37
C LEU A 301 11.73 -8.78 -11.39
N ARG A 302 11.23 -7.55 -11.35
CA ARG A 302 11.68 -6.46 -12.20
C ARG A 302 12.99 -5.90 -11.68
N ARG A 303 13.72 -5.17 -12.52
CA ARG A 303 14.89 -4.39 -12.10
C ARG A 303 14.57 -3.51 -10.87
N LYS A 304 13.39 -2.88 -10.85
CA LYS A 304 12.90 -2.09 -9.70
C LYS A 304 12.82 -2.91 -8.40
N ASP A 305 12.35 -4.15 -8.51
CA ASP A 305 12.06 -4.99 -7.35
C ASP A 305 13.33 -5.38 -6.59
N VAL A 306 14.49 -5.33 -7.26
CA VAL A 306 15.80 -5.59 -6.65
C VAL A 306 16.67 -4.33 -6.50
N SER A 307 16.10 -3.14 -6.66
CA SER A 307 16.83 -1.87 -6.59
C SER A 307 16.51 -1.09 -5.31
N VAL A 308 17.44 -0.22 -4.92
CA VAL A 308 17.27 0.81 -3.89
C VAL A 308 17.43 2.19 -4.52
N TRP A 309 16.86 3.21 -3.90
CA TRP A 309 17.04 4.60 -4.34
C TRP A 309 18.36 5.17 -3.79
N ASP A 310 19.30 5.51 -4.68
CA ASP A 310 20.55 6.16 -4.31
C ASP A 310 20.35 7.68 -4.31
N VAL A 311 20.41 8.29 -3.12
CA VAL A 311 20.19 9.74 -2.95
C VAL A 311 21.33 10.60 -3.50
N VAL A 312 22.53 10.04 -3.69
CA VAL A 312 23.68 10.78 -4.25
C VAL A 312 23.58 10.78 -5.78
N LYS A 313 23.28 9.63 -6.37
CA LYS A 313 23.13 9.48 -7.82
C LYS A 313 21.75 9.91 -8.34
N GLN A 314 20.76 10.01 -7.46
CA GLN A 314 19.36 10.27 -7.79
C GLN A 314 18.80 9.25 -8.79
N GLU A 315 19.14 7.97 -8.59
CA GLU A 315 18.72 6.88 -9.47
C GLU A 315 18.42 5.58 -8.70
N TRP A 316 17.71 4.66 -9.36
CA TRP A 316 17.52 3.30 -8.86
C TRP A 316 18.75 2.44 -9.18
N VAL A 317 19.39 1.92 -8.15
CA VAL A 317 20.58 1.06 -8.26
C VAL A 317 20.32 -0.32 -7.69
N ILE A 318 20.84 -1.36 -8.33
CA ILE A 318 20.86 -2.71 -7.75
C ILE A 318 22.05 -2.76 -6.76
N PRO A 319 21.83 -2.91 -5.45
CA PRO A 319 22.91 -3.05 -4.50
C PRO A 319 23.69 -4.34 -4.80
N PRO A 320 25.04 -4.32 -4.73
CA PRO A 320 25.83 -5.52 -4.94
C PRO A 320 25.64 -6.48 -3.76
N GLY A 321 25.51 -7.77 -4.07
CA GLY A 321 25.42 -8.83 -3.07
C GLY A 321 24.41 -9.91 -3.42
N THR A 322 24.19 -10.79 -2.46
CA THR A 322 23.21 -11.89 -2.59
C THR A 322 21.86 -11.45 -2.06
N PHE A 323 20.83 -11.66 -2.86
CA PHE A 323 19.43 -11.48 -2.48
C PHE A 323 18.85 -12.81 -2.00
N THR A 324 18.01 -12.76 -0.98
CA THR A 324 17.26 -13.92 -0.48
C THR A 324 15.83 -13.85 -1.00
N VAL A 325 15.35 -14.90 -1.66
CA VAL A 325 13.94 -15.08 -2.05
C VAL A 325 13.28 -15.95 -1.01
N MET A 326 12.16 -15.47 -0.46
CA MET A 326 11.34 -16.19 0.51
C MET A 326 9.92 -16.31 -0.06
N VAL A 327 9.43 -17.54 -0.21
CA VAL A 327 8.05 -17.81 -0.67
C VAL A 327 7.25 -18.37 0.50
N GLY A 328 6.11 -17.76 0.80
CA GLY A 328 5.29 -18.11 1.95
C GLY A 328 3.79 -17.90 1.71
N SER A 329 3.00 -18.27 2.71
CA SER A 329 1.56 -17.99 2.78
C SER A 329 1.23 -16.72 3.58
N SER A 330 2.21 -16.18 4.30
CA SER A 330 2.17 -14.91 5.04
C SER A 330 3.60 -14.38 5.22
N SER A 331 3.76 -13.20 5.85
CA SER A 331 5.10 -12.69 6.17
C SER A 331 5.85 -13.59 7.17
N SER A 332 5.17 -14.27 8.08
CA SER A 332 5.81 -15.13 9.09
C SER A 332 5.82 -16.62 8.72
N SER A 333 4.95 -17.07 7.82
CA SER A 333 4.88 -18.45 7.36
C SER A 333 5.60 -18.63 6.01
N ILE A 334 6.94 -18.66 6.06
CA ILE A 334 7.81 -18.91 4.90
C ILE A 334 8.03 -20.41 4.71
N HIS A 335 7.72 -20.91 3.50
CA HIS A 335 7.79 -22.34 3.17
C HIS A 335 8.99 -22.71 2.31
N LEU A 336 9.42 -21.79 1.44
CA LEU A 336 10.55 -22.00 0.54
C LEU A 336 11.51 -20.81 0.64
N THR A 337 12.80 -21.08 0.61
CA THR A 337 13.84 -20.05 0.60
C THR A 337 14.91 -20.41 -0.42
N GLY A 338 15.41 -19.40 -1.12
CA GLY A 338 16.52 -19.52 -2.07
C GLY A 338 17.26 -18.20 -2.19
N THR A 339 18.33 -18.18 -2.97
CA THR A 339 19.17 -16.99 -3.14
C THR A 339 19.54 -16.79 -4.59
N PHE A 340 19.79 -15.54 -4.98
CA PHE A 340 20.32 -15.20 -6.31
C PHE A 340 21.17 -13.93 -6.26
N VAL A 341 21.97 -13.75 -7.30
CA VAL A 341 22.69 -12.49 -7.59
C VAL A 341 22.14 -11.99 -8.94
N PRO A 342 21.52 -10.80 -8.99
CA PRO A 342 20.89 -10.25 -10.20
C PRO A 342 21.84 -10.01 -11.37
#